data_AF-A0A367R6G6-F1
#
_entry.id   AF-A0A367R6G6-F1
#
_cell.length_a   1.000
_cell.length_b   1.000
_cell.length_c   1.000
_cell.angle_alpha   90.00
_cell.angle_beta   90.00
_cell.angle_gamma   90.00
#
_symmetry.space_group_name_H-M   'P 1'
#
loop_
_entity.id
_entity.type
_entity.pdbx_description
1 polymer ?
#
loop_
_entity_poly.entity_id
_entity_poly.type
_entity_poly.pdbx_seq_one_letter_code
_entity_poly.pdbx_strand_id
1 'polypeptide(L)'
;MTRSRRDIAVYKFANLSREEVEAMLGVKLEETRVYQEAKQEGREELKLELVSRFLARGMSMEEVAQLLDLTIEQVRLATEQESSTST
;
A
#
# COMPACT_ATOMS: atom_id res chain seq x y z
N MET A 1 16.36 -10.68 -30.75
CA MET A 1 16.60 -10.00 -29.46
C MET A 1 16.35 -11.02 -28.34
N THR A 2 17.41 -11.55 -27.75
CA THR A 2 17.34 -12.57 -26.68
C THR A 2 17.06 -11.86 -25.36
N ARG A 3 15.87 -12.05 -24.78
CA ARG A 3 15.54 -11.50 -23.45
C ARG A 3 16.38 -12.21 -22.37
N SER A 4 16.82 -11.47 -21.35
CA SER A 4 17.68 -12.00 -20.30
C SER A 4 16.91 -12.98 -19.41
N ARG A 5 17.57 -14.03 -18.90
CA ARG A 5 16.92 -15.02 -18.00
C ARG A 5 16.30 -14.38 -16.75
N ARG A 6 16.82 -13.22 -16.32
CA ARG A 6 16.27 -12.41 -15.22
C ARG A 6 14.88 -11.83 -15.55
N ASP A 7 14.68 -11.37 -16.79
CA ASP A 7 13.40 -10.81 -17.25
C ASP A 7 12.33 -11.90 -17.33
N ILE A 8 12.72 -13.13 -17.73
CA ILE A 8 11.82 -14.28 -17.77
C ILE A 8 11.38 -14.70 -16.37
N ALA A 9 12.28 -14.63 -15.37
CA ALA A 9 11.94 -14.95 -13.99
C ALA A 9 10.93 -13.94 -13.41
N VAL A 10 11.20 -12.63 -13.52
CA VAL A 10 10.29 -11.58 -13.03
C VAL A 10 8.93 -11.62 -13.71
N TYR A 11 8.90 -11.82 -15.04
CA TYR A 11 7.64 -11.91 -15.79
C TYR A 11 6.79 -13.12 -15.40
N LYS A 12 7.42 -14.24 -15.03
CA LYS A 12 6.69 -15.40 -14.54
C LYS A 12 6.10 -15.13 -13.16
N PHE A 13 6.90 -14.66 -12.20
CA PHE A 13 6.40 -14.33 -10.85
C PHE A 13 5.25 -13.31 -10.85
N ALA A 14 5.26 -12.32 -11.76
CA ALA A 14 4.20 -11.32 -11.84
C ALA A 14 2.83 -11.88 -12.32
N ASN A 15 2.81 -13.04 -13.00
CA ASN A 15 1.60 -13.65 -13.55
C ASN A 15 1.17 -14.94 -12.82
N LEU A 16 1.92 -15.35 -11.79
CA LEU A 16 1.57 -16.52 -10.98
C LEU A 16 0.56 -16.13 -9.91
N SER A 17 -0.34 -17.06 -9.60
CA SER A 17 -1.18 -16.98 -8.42
C SER A 17 -0.33 -17.05 -7.14
N ARG A 18 -0.88 -16.54 -6.04
CA ARG A 18 -0.25 -16.61 -4.71
C ARG A 18 0.11 -18.05 -4.37
N GLU A 19 -0.81 -18.97 -4.61
CA GLU A 19 -0.70 -20.40 -4.31
C GLU A 19 0.44 -21.05 -5.10
N GLU A 20 0.61 -20.70 -6.38
CA GLU A 20 1.71 -21.20 -7.20
C GLU A 20 3.07 -20.68 -6.71
N VAL A 21 3.13 -19.39 -6.31
CA VAL A 21 4.37 -18.80 -5.75
C VAL A 21 4.74 -19.46 -4.42
N GLU A 22 3.76 -19.68 -3.54
CA GLU A 22 3.96 -20.39 -2.26
C GLU A 22 4.43 -21.83 -2.47
N ALA A 23 3.83 -22.55 -3.42
CA ALA A 23 4.23 -23.92 -3.77
C ALA A 23 5.64 -23.98 -4.35
N MET A 24 6.03 -23.00 -5.17
CA MET A 24 7.38 -22.92 -5.76
C MET A 24 8.46 -22.59 -4.73
N LEU A 25 8.14 -21.72 -3.76
CA LEU A 25 9.10 -21.26 -2.75
C LEU A 25 9.08 -22.12 -1.47
N GLY A 26 8.05 -22.96 -1.28
CA GLY A 26 7.88 -23.78 -0.09
C GLY A 26 7.64 -22.97 1.18
N VAL A 27 7.11 -21.75 1.06
CA VAL A 27 6.84 -20.82 2.16
C VAL A 27 5.45 -20.23 2.03
N LYS A 28 4.84 -19.88 3.16
CA LYS A 28 3.64 -19.04 3.18
C LYS A 28 4.04 -17.59 3.02
N LEU A 29 3.54 -16.91 1.98
CA LEU A 29 3.89 -15.51 1.72
C LEU A 29 3.47 -14.62 2.88
N GLU A 30 2.36 -14.93 3.57
CA GLU A 30 1.88 -14.15 4.72
C GLU A 30 2.84 -14.09 5.91
N GLU A 31 3.68 -15.11 6.05
CA GLU A 31 4.69 -15.21 7.10
C GLU A 31 5.99 -14.50 6.71
N THR A 32 6.13 -14.08 5.44
CA THR A 32 7.31 -13.36 4.98
C THR A 32 7.30 -11.91 5.45
N ARG A 33 8.49 -11.40 5.77
CA ARG A 33 8.68 -9.98 6.14
C ARG A 33 8.21 -9.04 5.03
N VAL A 34 8.52 -9.37 3.78
CA VAL A 34 8.12 -8.57 2.60
C VAL A 34 6.61 -8.42 2.51
N TYR A 35 5.84 -9.48 2.74
CA TYR A 35 4.38 -9.38 2.72
C TYR A 35 3.84 -8.56 3.90
N GLN A 36 4.42 -8.72 5.09
CA GLN A 36 4.01 -7.96 6.28
C GLN A 36 4.28 -6.46 6.11
N GLU A 37 5.45 -6.11 5.57
CA GLU A 37 5.84 -4.74 5.21
C GLU A 37 4.89 -4.17 4.17
N ALA A 38 4.67 -4.85 3.04
CA ALA A 38 3.74 -4.41 2.00
C ALA A 38 2.29 -4.27 2.51
N LYS A 39 1.85 -5.15 3.42
CA LYS A 39 0.52 -5.07 4.04
C LYS A 39 0.41 -3.87 4.98
N GLN A 40 1.49 -3.52 5.68
CA GLN A 40 1.53 -2.35 6.54
C GLN A 40 1.51 -1.06 5.70
N GLU A 41 2.36 -0.98 4.68
CA GLU A 41 2.41 0.14 3.72
C GLU A 41 1.03 0.37 3.08
N GLY A 42 0.37 -0.69 2.58
CA GLY A 42 -0.96 -0.57 1.98
C GLY A 42 -2.05 -0.11 2.95
N ARG A 43 -1.92 -0.38 4.26
CA ARG A 43 -2.87 0.18 5.26
C ARG A 43 -2.62 1.67 5.48
N GLU A 44 -1.37 2.09 5.49
CA GLU A 44 -1.00 3.50 5.66
C GLU A 44 -1.45 4.32 4.45
N GLU A 45 -1.19 3.84 3.22
CA GLU A 45 -1.68 4.46 1.99
C GLU A 45 -3.21 4.57 1.97
N LEU A 46 -3.93 3.50 2.34
CA LEU A 46 -5.38 3.53 2.41
C LEU A 46 -5.89 4.56 3.42
N LYS A 47 -5.25 4.67 4.60
CA LYS A 47 -5.63 5.67 5.59
C LYS A 47 -5.49 7.09 5.04
N LEU A 48 -4.41 7.38 4.30
CA LEU A 48 -4.22 8.69 3.66
C LEU A 48 -5.29 8.98 2.61
N GLU A 49 -5.60 8.02 1.74
CA GLU A 49 -6.66 8.19 0.73
C GLU A 49 -8.04 8.44 1.39
N LEU A 50 -8.31 7.76 2.51
CA LEU A 50 -9.54 7.95 3.27
C LEU A 50 -9.60 9.33 3.93
N VAL A 51 -8.48 9.86 4.44
CA VAL A 51 -8.41 11.24 4.97
C VAL A 51 -8.96 12.22 3.94
N SER A 52 -8.38 12.22 2.73
CA SER A 52 -8.77 13.16 1.67
C SER A 52 -10.22 12.98 1.23
N ARG A 53 -10.70 11.73 1.12
CA ARG A 53 -12.10 11.44 0.78
C ARG A 53 -13.08 11.94 1.84
N PHE A 54 -12.77 11.77 3.13
CA PHE A 54 -13.65 12.20 4.20
C PHE A 54 -13.69 13.73 4.35
N LEU A 55 -12.54 14.40 4.24
CA LEU A 55 -12.47 15.85 4.20
C LEU A 55 -13.25 16.42 3.00
N ALA A 56 -13.09 15.84 1.81
CA ALA A 56 -13.85 16.23 0.62
C ALA A 56 -15.36 16.04 0.79
N ARG A 57 -15.79 15.12 1.67
CA ARG A 57 -17.19 14.87 1.99
C ARG A 57 -17.76 15.85 3.03
N GLY A 58 -16.92 16.71 3.60
CA GLY A 58 -17.27 17.74 4.58
C GLY A 58 -17.08 17.33 6.05
N MET A 59 -16.39 16.22 6.31
CA MET A 59 -16.01 15.82 7.67
C MET A 59 -14.89 16.75 8.20
N SER A 60 -14.89 17.04 9.50
CA SER A 60 -13.83 17.81 10.14
C SER A 60 -12.54 17.00 10.31
N MET A 61 -11.39 17.67 10.41
CA MET A 61 -10.10 16.99 10.63
C MET A 61 -10.09 16.20 11.94
N GLU A 62 -10.78 16.68 12.96
CA GLU A 62 -10.92 16.07 14.27
C GLU A 62 -11.72 14.75 14.19
N GLU A 63 -12.83 14.75 13.46
CA GLU A 63 -13.63 13.54 13.24
C GLU A 63 -12.88 12.50 12.41
N VAL A 64 -12.14 12.94 11.38
CA VAL A 64 -11.30 12.05 10.56
C VAL A 64 -10.18 11.43 11.40
N ALA A 65 -9.50 12.25 12.23
CA ALA A 65 -8.46 11.82 13.15
C ALA A 65 -9.00 10.73 14.11
N GLN A 66 -10.17 10.97 14.70
CA GLN A 66 -10.80 10.00 15.60
C GLN A 66 -11.21 8.71 14.87
N LEU A 67 -11.77 8.81 13.67
CA LEU A 67 -12.27 7.66 12.90
C LEU A 67 -11.14 6.74 12.41
N LEU A 68 -10.02 7.33 11.99
CA LEU A 68 -8.89 6.60 11.42
C LEU A 68 -7.80 6.24 12.44
N ASP A 69 -8.02 6.59 13.71
CA ASP A 69 -7.04 6.48 14.80
C ASP A 69 -5.72 7.16 14.41
N LEU A 70 -5.85 8.42 13.98
CA LEU A 70 -4.77 9.31 13.57
C LEU A 70 -4.74 10.53 14.47
N THR A 71 -3.59 11.18 14.53
CA THR A 71 -3.46 12.52 15.12
C THR A 71 -3.89 13.59 14.11
N ILE A 72 -4.33 14.75 14.61
CA ILE A 72 -4.67 15.89 13.75
C ILE A 72 -3.48 16.30 12.87
N GLU A 73 -2.26 16.20 13.40
CA GLU A 73 -1.03 16.46 12.64
C GLU A 73 -0.84 15.48 11.47
N GLN A 74 -1.15 14.20 11.65
CA GLN A 74 -1.11 13.21 10.57
C GLN A 74 -2.17 13.48 9.50
N VAL A 75 -3.37 13.90 9.91
CA VAL A 75 -4.44 14.31 8.97
C VAL A 75 -4.01 15.55 8.17
N ARG A 76 -3.36 16.53 8.80
CA ARG A 76 -2.82 17.72 8.11
C ARG A 76 -1.71 17.34 7.13
N LEU A 77 -0.73 16.55 7.57
CA LEU A 77 0.36 16.08 6.71
C LEU A 77 -0.15 15.29 5.50
N ALA A 78 -1.17 14.45 5.67
CA ALA A 78 -1.79 13.71 4.57
C ALA A 78 -2.27 14.64 3.44
N THR A 79 -2.90 15.76 3.79
CA THR A 79 -3.38 16.76 2.81
C THR A 79 -2.23 17.54 2.13
N GLU A 80 -1.10 17.72 2.82
CA GLU A 80 0.08 18.41 2.28
C GLU A 80 0.91 17.51 1.35
N GLN A 81 0.97 16.20 1.63
CA GLN A 81 1.69 15.22 0.81
C GLN A 81 1.02 14.97 -0.54
N GLU A 82 -0.33 14.94 -0.61
CA GLU A 82 -1.06 14.82 -1.89
C GLU A 82 -0.79 15.99 -2.85
N SER A 83 -0.46 17.17 -2.31
CA SER A 83 -0.08 18.35 -3.12
C SER A 83 1.30 18.19 -3.79
N SER A 84 2.15 17.28 -3.30
CA SER A 84 3.53 17.09 -3.77
C SER A 84 3.69 15.90 -4.72
N THR A 85 2.78 14.92 -4.72
CA THR A 85 2.85 13.71 -5.56
C THR A 85 2.19 13.86 -6.93
N SER A 86 1.69 15.05 -7.28
CA SER A 86 1.00 15.34 -8.56
C SER A 86 1.83 16.16 -9.56
N THR A 87 3.17 16.22 -9.43
CA THR A 87 4.10 16.85 -10.40
C THR A 87 4.98 15.82 -11.08
#